data_AF-A0AAV4RYX9-F1
#
_entry.id   AF-A0AAV4RYX9-F1
#
_cell.length_a   1.000
_cell.length_b   1.000
_cell.length_c   1.000
_cell.angle_alpha   90.00
_cell.angle_beta   90.00
_cell.angle_gamma   90.00
#
_symmetry.space_group_name_H-M   'P 1'
#
loop_
_entity.id
_entity.type
_entity.pdbx_description
1 polymer ?
#
loop_
_entity_poly.entity_id
_entity_poly.type
_entity_poly.pdbx_seq_one_letter_code
_entity_poly.pdbx_strand_id
1 'polypeptide(L)'
;MENILKLCQWTQKKRQQFITDVIEMETDITRAIEQSEVSPGHILSPEYTQLVRDLWRSIIGEAVQEIEIVSICQYDLESILSTINNAQPEKAVSYVTWRMLSELIQYLGSDYRNLHLRFMSQLPGWDYGFESKWQECSDLIRKEFGLAAYKALLDAGYVQIRQIQETKDAFLKLKEIFCTLFNLWIGPKDPLWQAHSENSINQISIEDNPFGGVSNYDYNSNTVHIDIGLFQPPIFMNFGNIPKYFKFGEYSLLAREMTHAFDATGTFYDGTGDSAFKIKTALLQNSSEDFNVGLLNTVIADIGSFLILYGGLSAHLETWGKETHLPGVNLTKPQIYYVRVAQYPDHVRLHAMFTTTEGQVNTAVSNMKDFGEVFRCPPRTALNPEVKCNLL
;
A
#
# COMPACT_ATOMS: atom_id res chain seq x y z
N MET A 1 7.32 -22.86 -19.77
CA MET A 1 8.55 -23.04 -20.59
C MET A 1 8.33 -23.89 -21.84
N GLU A 2 8.01 -25.19 -21.74
CA GLU A 2 7.99 -26.13 -22.89
C GLU A 2 7.22 -25.62 -24.12
N ASN A 3 5.98 -25.11 -23.94
CA ASN A 3 5.18 -24.62 -25.06
C ASN A 3 5.76 -23.34 -25.70
N ILE A 4 6.39 -22.46 -24.91
CA ILE A 4 7.06 -21.25 -25.42
C ILE A 4 8.27 -21.65 -26.27
N LEU A 5 9.08 -22.58 -25.77
CA LEU A 5 10.27 -23.05 -26.48
C LEU A 5 9.91 -23.87 -27.74
N LYS A 6 8.73 -24.48 -27.79
CA LYS A 6 8.19 -25.09 -29.02
C LYS A 6 7.91 -24.03 -30.10
N LEU A 7 7.36 -22.88 -29.73
CA LEU A 7 7.15 -21.77 -30.68
C LEU A 7 8.47 -21.23 -31.23
N CYS A 8 9.56 -21.29 -30.44
CA CYS A 8 10.91 -20.97 -30.89
C CYS A 8 11.53 -22.03 -31.83
N GLN A 9 10.77 -23.07 -32.21
CA GLN A 9 11.19 -24.16 -33.11
C GLN A 9 12.40 -24.97 -32.60
N TRP A 10 12.62 -25.00 -31.28
CA TRP A 10 13.71 -25.81 -30.71
C TRP A 10 13.38 -27.29 -30.75
N THR A 11 14.40 -28.14 -30.90
CA THR A 11 14.22 -29.61 -30.83
C THR A 11 13.80 -30.04 -29.42
N GLN A 12 13.09 -31.16 -29.29
CA GLN A 12 12.65 -31.66 -27.98
C GLN A 12 13.82 -31.85 -27.00
N LYS A 13 14.93 -32.43 -27.47
CA LYS A 13 16.14 -32.60 -26.66
C LYS A 13 16.67 -31.26 -26.13
N LYS A 14 16.75 -30.23 -26.98
CA LYS A 14 17.22 -28.90 -26.59
C LYS A 14 16.29 -28.24 -25.58
N ARG A 15 14.97 -28.35 -25.77
CA ARG A 15 13.98 -27.79 -24.84
C ARG A 15 14.06 -28.42 -23.46
N GLN A 16 14.16 -29.75 -23.40
CA GLN A 16 14.25 -30.48 -22.13
C GLN A 16 15.53 -30.11 -21.38
N GLN A 17 16.68 -30.09 -22.06
CA GLN A 17 17.93 -29.66 -21.43
C GLN A 17 17.83 -28.24 -20.89
N PHE A 18 17.35 -27.29 -21.70
CA PHE A 18 17.19 -25.90 -21.27
C PHE A 18 16.27 -25.76 -20.06
N ILE A 19 15.16 -26.48 -20.02
CA ILE A 19 14.23 -26.46 -18.88
C ILE A 19 14.90 -27.02 -17.63
N THR A 20 15.60 -28.14 -17.75
CA THR A 20 16.37 -28.73 -16.65
C THR A 20 17.39 -27.75 -16.11
N ASP A 21 18.20 -27.15 -16.99
CA ASP A 21 19.22 -26.15 -16.62
C ASP A 21 18.61 -24.99 -15.82
N VAL A 22 17.48 -24.44 -16.31
CA VAL A 22 16.76 -23.33 -15.65
C VAL A 22 16.25 -23.73 -14.26
N ILE A 23 15.59 -24.90 -14.14
CA ILE A 23 15.01 -25.35 -12.87
C ILE A 23 16.10 -25.65 -11.85
N GLU A 24 17.18 -26.32 -12.27
CA GLU A 24 18.30 -26.58 -11.39
C GLU A 24 18.95 -25.27 -10.94
N MET A 25 19.05 -24.28 -11.82
CA MET A 25 19.62 -22.98 -11.46
C MET A 25 18.74 -22.22 -10.47
N GLU A 26 17.42 -22.21 -10.66
CA GLU A 26 16.48 -21.63 -9.67
C GLU A 26 16.58 -22.35 -8.32
N THR A 27 16.77 -23.67 -8.33
CA THR A 27 16.96 -24.46 -7.11
C THR A 27 18.26 -24.09 -6.39
N ASP A 28 19.37 -23.95 -7.13
CA ASP A 28 20.67 -23.59 -6.55
C ASP A 28 20.65 -22.17 -5.98
N ILE A 29 20.03 -21.21 -6.68
CA ILE A 29 19.85 -19.84 -6.18
C ILE A 29 18.99 -19.82 -4.93
N THR A 30 17.87 -20.55 -4.92
CA THR A 30 16.97 -20.61 -3.75
C THR A 30 17.72 -21.15 -2.53
N ARG A 31 18.49 -22.23 -2.70
CA ARG A 31 19.30 -22.82 -1.62
C ARG A 31 20.36 -21.84 -1.10
N ALA A 32 20.99 -21.07 -1.99
CA ALA A 32 21.97 -20.07 -1.58
C ALA A 32 21.31 -18.95 -0.75
N ILE A 33 20.13 -18.48 -1.16
CA ILE A 33 19.35 -17.48 -0.41
C ILE A 33 18.98 -18.01 0.99
N GLU A 34 18.47 -19.25 1.09
CA GLU A 34 18.10 -19.86 2.37
C GLU A 34 19.28 -20.03 3.35
N GLN A 35 20.51 -20.10 2.84
CA GLN A 35 21.73 -20.28 3.63
C GLN A 35 22.44 -18.98 3.97
N SER A 36 22.04 -17.87 3.34
CA SER A 36 22.64 -16.56 3.51
C SER A 36 21.95 -15.74 4.60
N GLU A 37 22.73 -14.99 5.38
CA GLU A 37 22.20 -14.00 6.31
C GLU A 37 22.15 -12.62 5.63
N VAL A 38 21.06 -11.87 5.81
CA VAL A 38 20.90 -10.53 5.23
C VAL A 38 20.99 -9.48 6.33
N SER A 39 21.84 -8.47 6.14
CA SER A 39 21.89 -7.28 6.99
C SER A 39 21.39 -6.04 6.22
N PRO A 40 20.54 -5.19 6.81
CA PRO A 40 20.13 -3.92 6.20
C PRO A 40 21.36 -3.05 5.90
N GLY A 41 21.44 -2.52 4.68
CA GLY A 41 22.56 -1.69 4.26
C GLY A 41 23.84 -2.46 3.93
N HIS A 42 23.73 -3.74 3.55
CA HIS A 42 24.88 -4.53 3.11
C HIS A 42 25.60 -3.85 1.94
N ILE A 43 26.90 -3.62 2.12
CA ILE A 43 27.78 -3.07 1.10
C ILE A 43 28.30 -4.24 0.27
N LEU A 44 28.06 -4.18 -1.04
CA LEU A 44 28.56 -5.18 -1.98
C LEU A 44 30.10 -5.18 -1.99
N SER A 45 30.67 -6.34 -2.23
CA SER A 45 32.10 -6.52 -2.45
C SER A 45 32.60 -5.64 -3.60
N PRO A 46 33.90 -5.30 -3.62
CA PRO A 46 34.45 -4.41 -4.64
C PRO A 46 34.20 -4.90 -6.08
N GLU A 47 34.22 -6.21 -6.29
CA GLU A 47 33.97 -6.83 -7.60
C GLU A 47 32.52 -6.57 -8.08
N TYR A 48 31.52 -6.89 -7.25
CA TYR A 48 30.12 -6.66 -7.63
C TYR A 48 29.73 -5.19 -7.64
N THR A 49 30.34 -4.37 -6.77
CA THR A 49 30.21 -2.92 -6.83
C THR A 49 30.67 -2.39 -8.18
N GLN A 50 31.81 -2.86 -8.69
CA GLN A 50 32.31 -2.46 -10.01
C GLN A 50 31.39 -2.95 -11.13
N LEU A 51 30.88 -4.18 -11.05
CA LEU A 51 29.92 -4.71 -12.02
C LEU A 51 28.66 -3.82 -12.12
N VAL A 52 28.09 -3.43 -10.98
CA VAL A 52 26.93 -2.52 -10.94
C VAL A 52 27.28 -1.17 -11.56
N ARG A 53 28.47 -0.62 -11.25
CA ARG A 53 28.95 0.63 -11.84
C ARG A 53 29.05 0.54 -13.35
N ASP A 54 29.61 -0.54 -13.88
CA ASP A 54 29.78 -0.73 -15.32
C ASP A 54 28.44 -0.85 -16.04
N LEU A 55 27.46 -1.55 -15.44
CA LEU A 55 26.10 -1.64 -15.97
C LEU A 55 25.42 -0.26 -16.05
N TRP A 56 25.48 0.51 -14.96
CA TRP A 56 24.83 1.82 -14.87
C TRP A 56 25.56 2.94 -15.60
N ARG A 57 26.86 2.80 -15.87
CA ARG A 57 27.64 3.75 -16.66
C ARG A 57 27.03 4.02 -18.03
N SER A 58 26.36 3.02 -18.62
CA SER A 58 25.65 3.17 -19.90
C SER A 58 24.44 4.11 -19.83
N ILE A 59 23.85 4.29 -18.65
CA ILE A 59 22.62 5.06 -18.41
C ILE A 59 22.95 6.46 -17.88
N ILE A 60 23.84 6.56 -16.89
CA ILE A 60 24.13 7.80 -16.16
C ILE A 60 25.57 8.32 -16.34
N GLY A 61 26.36 7.66 -17.19
CA GLY A 61 27.74 8.07 -17.49
C GLY A 61 28.72 7.85 -16.33
N GLU A 62 29.83 8.60 -16.33
CA GLU A 62 30.90 8.48 -15.32
C GLU A 62 30.45 8.88 -13.90
N ALA A 63 29.34 9.60 -13.76
CA ALA A 63 28.83 10.02 -12.46
C ALA A 63 28.60 8.85 -11.49
N VAL A 64 28.34 7.65 -12.03
CA VAL A 64 28.19 6.40 -11.24
C VAL A 64 29.41 6.10 -10.37
N GLN A 65 30.60 6.58 -10.72
CA GLN A 65 31.82 6.33 -9.96
C GLN A 65 31.85 7.07 -8.61
N GLU A 66 31.07 8.14 -8.46
CA GLU A 66 31.00 8.94 -7.24
C GLU A 66 29.80 8.56 -6.36
N ILE A 67 28.95 7.65 -6.83
CA ILE A 67 27.73 7.22 -6.14
C ILE A 67 28.02 6.05 -5.21
N GLU A 68 27.59 6.18 -3.96
CA GLU A 68 27.56 5.08 -3.00
C GLU A 68 26.46 4.08 -3.38
N ILE A 69 26.82 2.81 -3.48
CA ILE A 69 25.90 1.73 -3.84
C ILE A 69 25.57 0.94 -2.59
N VAL A 70 24.32 1.01 -2.16
CA VAL A 70 23.80 0.30 -1.00
C VAL A 70 22.75 -0.70 -1.46
N SER A 71 22.91 -1.97 -1.09
CA SER A 71 21.88 -2.97 -1.37
C SER A 71 20.74 -2.86 -0.36
N ILE A 72 19.54 -2.63 -0.85
CA ILE A 72 18.28 -2.68 -0.08
C ILE A 72 17.52 -4.00 -0.30
N CYS A 73 18.17 -4.99 -0.91
CA CYS A 73 17.52 -6.26 -1.22
C CYS A 73 17.15 -7.02 0.06
N GLN A 74 15.97 -7.65 0.05
CA GLN A 74 15.54 -8.56 1.12
C GLN A 74 16.34 -9.87 1.15
N TYR A 75 17.10 -10.15 0.10
CA TYR A 75 17.90 -11.35 -0.09
C TYR A 75 19.36 -10.96 -0.30
N ASP A 76 20.29 -11.85 0.07
CA ASP A 76 21.71 -11.62 -0.14
C ASP A 76 22.05 -11.66 -1.64
N LEU A 77 22.31 -10.48 -2.18
CA LEU A 77 22.61 -10.30 -3.59
C LEU A 77 23.94 -10.99 -3.97
N GLU A 78 24.92 -11.07 -3.07
CA GLU A 78 26.21 -11.70 -3.38
C GLU A 78 26.09 -13.20 -3.52
N SER A 79 25.33 -13.84 -2.63
CA SER A 79 25.04 -15.28 -2.73
C SER A 79 24.36 -15.63 -4.05
N ILE A 80 23.44 -14.78 -4.53
CA ILE A 80 22.78 -14.96 -5.83
C ILE A 80 23.78 -14.81 -6.97
N LEU A 81 24.54 -13.70 -6.99
CA LEU A 81 25.49 -13.39 -8.07
C LEU A 81 26.62 -14.42 -8.14
N SER A 82 27.16 -14.84 -7.00
CA SER A 82 28.21 -15.86 -6.92
C SER A 82 27.72 -17.22 -7.37
N THR A 83 26.48 -17.61 -7.04
CA THR A 83 25.87 -18.84 -7.53
C THR A 83 25.76 -18.83 -9.05
N ILE A 84 25.35 -17.70 -9.65
CA ILE A 84 25.28 -17.54 -11.11
C ILE A 84 26.67 -17.59 -11.74
N ASN A 85 27.65 -16.89 -11.17
CA ASN A 85 29.00 -16.82 -11.73
C ASN A 85 29.75 -18.16 -11.65
N ASN A 86 29.50 -18.95 -10.61
CA ASN A 86 30.14 -20.24 -10.39
C ASN A 86 29.43 -21.42 -11.08
N ALA A 87 28.24 -21.18 -11.66
CA ALA A 87 27.50 -22.21 -12.38
C ALA A 87 28.19 -22.56 -13.72
N GLN A 88 27.86 -23.74 -14.27
CA GLN A 88 28.30 -24.10 -15.61
C GLN A 88 27.80 -23.06 -16.63
N PRO A 89 28.65 -22.59 -17.58
CA PRO A 89 28.29 -21.51 -18.49
C PRO A 89 26.99 -21.75 -19.26
N GLU A 90 26.75 -22.97 -19.75
CA GLU A 90 25.52 -23.29 -20.47
C GLU A 90 24.29 -23.17 -19.57
N LYS A 91 24.39 -23.61 -18.32
CA LYS A 91 23.31 -23.54 -17.33
C LYS A 91 22.99 -22.10 -16.94
N ALA A 92 24.03 -21.31 -16.66
CA ALA A 92 23.89 -19.88 -16.36
C ALA A 92 23.24 -19.12 -17.54
N VAL A 93 23.68 -19.39 -18.77
CA VAL A 93 23.10 -18.78 -19.97
C VAL A 93 21.64 -19.19 -20.15
N SER A 94 21.30 -20.47 -19.96
CA SER A 94 19.91 -20.96 -20.03
C SER A 94 19.01 -20.21 -19.03
N TYR A 95 19.47 -20.09 -17.78
CA TYR A 95 18.76 -19.36 -16.73
C TYR A 95 18.56 -17.89 -17.07
N VAL A 96 19.63 -17.15 -17.37
CA VAL A 96 19.55 -15.71 -17.71
C VAL A 96 18.66 -15.49 -18.93
N THR A 97 18.79 -16.34 -19.95
CA THR A 97 17.94 -16.28 -21.15
C THR A 97 16.47 -16.47 -20.79
N TRP A 98 16.14 -17.41 -19.90
CA TRP A 98 14.77 -17.61 -19.45
C TRP A 98 14.25 -16.41 -18.65
N ARG A 99 15.03 -15.85 -17.73
CA ARG A 99 14.66 -14.65 -16.95
C ARG A 99 14.39 -13.45 -17.86
N MET A 100 15.18 -13.26 -18.91
CA MET A 100 14.92 -12.22 -19.91
C MET A 100 13.67 -12.51 -20.73
N LEU A 101 13.51 -13.74 -21.21
CA LEU A 101 12.36 -14.13 -22.03
C LEU A 101 11.07 -14.01 -21.24
N SER A 102 11.05 -14.40 -19.96
CA SER A 102 9.84 -14.37 -19.13
C SER A 102 9.21 -12.99 -19.01
N GLU A 103 10.03 -11.94 -18.94
CA GLU A 103 9.58 -10.54 -18.90
C GLU A 103 9.00 -10.06 -20.23
N LEU A 104 9.50 -10.62 -21.35
CA LEU A 104 9.14 -10.19 -22.70
C LEU A 104 7.92 -10.92 -23.28
N ILE A 105 7.59 -12.13 -22.82
CA ILE A 105 6.56 -13.00 -23.44
C ILE A 105 5.21 -12.29 -23.61
N GLN A 106 4.80 -11.48 -22.63
CA GLN A 106 3.52 -10.74 -22.68
C GLN A 106 3.46 -9.74 -23.85
N TYR A 107 4.62 -9.23 -24.29
CA TYR A 107 4.75 -8.25 -25.37
C TYR A 107 5.03 -8.88 -26.74
N LEU A 108 5.16 -10.20 -26.82
CA LEU A 108 5.36 -10.94 -28.07
C LEU A 108 4.03 -11.18 -28.80
N GLY A 109 4.09 -11.91 -29.93
CA GLY A 109 2.91 -12.26 -30.73
C GLY A 109 1.83 -13.02 -29.97
N SER A 110 0.62 -13.11 -30.56
CA SER A 110 -0.58 -13.67 -29.92
C SER A 110 -0.37 -15.05 -29.30
N ASP A 111 0.44 -15.91 -29.94
CA ASP A 111 0.67 -17.28 -29.47
C ASP A 111 1.46 -17.30 -28.15
N TYR A 112 2.48 -16.44 -28.04
CA TYR A 112 3.26 -16.27 -26.81
C TYR A 112 2.42 -15.65 -25.70
N ARG A 113 1.67 -14.59 -26.02
CA ARG A 113 0.77 -13.93 -25.06
C ARG A 113 -0.29 -14.90 -24.51
N ASN A 114 -0.90 -15.72 -25.36
CA ASN A 114 -1.90 -16.71 -24.93
C ASN A 114 -1.31 -17.74 -23.96
N LEU A 115 -0.04 -18.13 -24.14
CA LEU A 115 0.66 -19.01 -23.22
C LEU A 115 0.97 -18.35 -21.88
N HIS A 116 1.36 -17.07 -21.89
CA HIS A 116 1.56 -16.30 -20.66
C HIS A 116 0.26 -16.17 -19.85
N LEU A 117 -0.85 -15.78 -20.47
CA LEU A 117 -2.12 -15.61 -19.78
C LEU A 117 -2.67 -16.93 -19.23
N ARG A 118 -2.47 -18.04 -19.94
CA ARG A 118 -2.79 -19.37 -19.42
C ARG A 118 -1.97 -19.74 -18.19
N PHE A 119 -0.70 -19.34 -18.13
CA PHE A 119 0.13 -19.55 -16.95
C PHE A 119 -0.35 -18.69 -15.78
N MET A 120 -0.60 -17.40 -16.02
CA MET A 120 -1.10 -16.47 -14.98
C MET A 120 -2.43 -16.94 -14.39
N SER A 121 -3.36 -17.46 -15.22
CA SER A 121 -4.65 -17.97 -14.74
C SER A 121 -4.55 -19.22 -13.86
N GLN A 122 -3.38 -19.81 -13.71
CA GLN A 122 -3.13 -20.96 -12.82
C GLN A 122 -2.52 -20.53 -11.48
N LEU A 123 -2.14 -19.27 -11.33
CA LEU A 123 -1.56 -18.75 -10.10
C LEU A 123 -2.66 -18.37 -9.10
N PRO A 124 -2.52 -18.71 -7.81
CA PRO A 124 -3.47 -18.29 -6.78
C PRO A 124 -3.65 -16.76 -6.75
N GLY A 125 -4.89 -16.30 -6.64
CA GLY A 125 -5.22 -14.86 -6.59
C GLY A 125 -5.28 -14.16 -7.95
N TRP A 126 -4.99 -14.87 -9.04
CA TRP A 126 -5.09 -14.37 -10.42
C TRP A 126 -6.34 -14.90 -11.14
N ASP A 127 -7.45 -15.03 -10.42
CA ASP A 127 -8.75 -15.49 -10.95
C ASP A 127 -9.40 -14.50 -11.95
N TYR A 128 -8.86 -13.29 -12.06
CA TYR A 128 -9.30 -12.30 -13.04
C TYR A 128 -8.64 -12.59 -14.39
N GLY A 129 -9.33 -13.44 -15.16
CA GLY A 129 -8.96 -13.82 -16.51
C GLY A 129 -8.78 -12.62 -17.44
N PHE A 130 -7.77 -12.75 -18.31
CA PHE A 130 -7.59 -12.01 -19.56
C PHE A 130 -8.17 -10.60 -19.54
N GLU A 131 -7.43 -9.64 -18.96
CA GLU A 131 -7.72 -8.23 -19.25
C GLU A 131 -7.88 -8.07 -20.76
N SER A 132 -8.95 -7.38 -21.15
CA SER A 132 -9.14 -7.06 -22.55
C SER A 132 -7.92 -6.27 -23.04
N LYS A 133 -7.53 -6.44 -24.31
CA LYS A 133 -6.29 -5.83 -24.81
C LYS A 133 -6.19 -4.33 -24.53
N TRP A 134 -7.32 -3.61 -24.54
CA TRP A 134 -7.33 -2.18 -24.23
C TRP A 134 -7.03 -1.88 -22.77
N GLN A 135 -7.46 -2.72 -21.81
CA GLN A 135 -7.14 -2.58 -20.39
C GLN A 135 -5.64 -2.76 -20.19
N GLU A 136 -5.07 -3.84 -20.74
CA GLU A 136 -3.64 -4.12 -20.65
C GLU A 136 -2.79 -3.01 -21.29
N CYS A 137 -3.19 -2.51 -22.46
CA CYS A 137 -2.50 -1.37 -23.09
C CYS A 137 -2.62 -0.09 -22.27
N SER A 138 -3.79 0.17 -21.69
CA SER A 138 -3.99 1.30 -20.78
C SER A 138 -3.10 1.17 -19.53
N ASP A 139 -2.98 -0.05 -19.01
CA ASP A 139 -2.15 -0.38 -17.85
C ASP A 139 -0.65 -0.30 -18.15
N LEU A 140 -0.23 -0.64 -19.35
CA LEU A 140 1.14 -0.43 -19.81
C LEU A 140 1.46 1.06 -19.91
N ILE A 141 0.58 1.86 -20.55
CA ILE A 141 0.75 3.31 -20.64
C ILE A 141 0.79 3.92 -19.23
N ARG A 142 -0.03 3.44 -18.31
CA ARG A 142 -0.01 3.85 -16.90
C ARG A 142 1.34 3.58 -16.24
N LYS A 143 1.89 2.37 -16.37
CA LYS A 143 3.15 1.97 -15.73
C LYS A 143 4.36 2.71 -16.30
N GLU A 144 4.42 2.85 -17.61
CA GLU A 144 5.59 3.41 -18.30
C GLU A 144 5.51 4.93 -18.49
N PHE A 145 4.30 5.50 -18.56
CA PHE A 145 4.05 6.91 -18.88
C PHE A 145 3.08 7.59 -17.89
N GLY A 146 3.18 7.26 -16.60
CA GLY A 146 2.29 7.76 -15.54
C GLY A 146 2.10 9.28 -15.54
N LEU A 147 3.18 10.06 -15.65
CA LEU A 147 3.12 11.53 -15.71
C LEU A 147 2.33 12.06 -16.91
N ALA A 148 2.51 11.46 -18.09
CA ALA A 148 1.79 11.85 -19.30
C ALA A 148 0.30 11.50 -19.20
N ALA A 149 0.00 10.30 -18.67
CA ALA A 149 -1.37 9.88 -18.41
C ALA A 149 -2.05 10.78 -17.37
N TYR A 150 -1.35 11.18 -16.32
CA TYR A 150 -1.84 12.12 -15.32
C TYR A 150 -2.16 13.49 -15.94
N LYS A 151 -1.24 14.05 -16.73
CA LYS A 151 -1.48 15.31 -17.46
C LYS A 151 -2.70 15.22 -18.37
N ALA A 152 -2.90 14.11 -19.06
CA ALA A 152 -4.08 13.90 -19.90
C ALA A 152 -5.39 13.88 -19.09
N LEU A 153 -5.41 13.29 -17.89
CA LEU A 153 -6.58 13.32 -17.00
C LEU A 153 -6.89 14.73 -16.49
N LEU A 154 -5.86 15.53 -16.18
CA LEU A 154 -6.03 16.94 -15.82
C LEU A 154 -6.66 17.73 -16.97
N ASP A 155 -6.15 17.56 -18.19
CA ASP A 155 -6.63 18.29 -19.38
C ASP A 155 -8.06 17.90 -19.75
N ALA A 156 -8.42 16.63 -19.56
CA ALA A 156 -9.78 16.13 -19.76
C ALA A 156 -10.74 16.53 -18.62
N GLY A 157 -10.23 17.11 -17.53
CA GLY A 157 -11.02 17.55 -16.39
C GLY A 157 -11.51 16.44 -15.46
N TYR A 158 -10.96 15.22 -15.59
CA TYR A 158 -11.24 14.10 -14.68
C TYR A 158 -10.68 14.37 -13.29
N VAL A 159 -9.51 15.01 -13.22
CA VAL A 159 -8.89 15.46 -11.99
C VAL A 159 -8.79 16.98 -12.03
N GLN A 160 -9.09 17.65 -10.91
CA GLN A 160 -8.97 19.09 -10.81
C GLN A 160 -7.95 19.48 -9.76
N ILE A 161 -7.04 20.40 -10.12
CA ILE A 161 -6.00 20.93 -9.22
C ILE A 161 -6.62 21.48 -7.93
N ARG A 162 -7.80 22.10 -8.02
CA ARG A 162 -8.54 22.59 -6.86
C ARG A 162 -8.86 21.48 -5.85
N GLN A 163 -9.26 20.30 -6.32
CA GLN A 163 -9.57 19.17 -5.45
C GLN A 163 -8.32 18.67 -4.73
N ILE A 164 -7.18 18.61 -5.45
CA ILE A 164 -5.88 18.27 -4.87
C ILE A 164 -5.51 19.26 -3.76
N GLN A 165 -5.68 20.57 -4.00
CA GLN A 165 -5.43 21.61 -3.00
C GLN A 165 -6.37 21.48 -1.79
N GLU A 166 -7.67 21.27 -2.02
CA GLU A 166 -8.65 21.05 -0.95
C GLU A 166 -8.30 19.84 -0.07
N THR A 167 -7.80 18.74 -0.66
CA THR A 167 -7.33 17.56 0.07
C THR A 167 -6.07 17.85 0.89
N LYS A 168 -5.10 18.58 0.33
CA LYS A 168 -3.89 19.00 1.05
C LYS A 168 -4.22 19.92 2.23
N ASP A 169 -5.15 20.86 2.04
CA ASP A 169 -5.62 21.75 3.12
C ASP A 169 -6.37 20.97 4.21
N ALA A 170 -7.17 19.98 3.82
CA ALA A 170 -7.86 19.10 4.75
C ALA A 170 -6.88 18.24 5.57
N PHE A 171 -5.82 17.73 4.94
CA PHE A 171 -4.75 17.02 5.62
C PHE A 171 -4.10 17.87 6.72
N LEU A 172 -3.76 19.13 6.43
CA LEU A 172 -3.17 20.04 7.43
C LEU A 172 -4.11 20.26 8.62
N LYS A 173 -5.41 20.47 8.37
CA LYS A 173 -6.40 20.63 9.43
C LYS A 173 -6.59 19.35 10.24
N LEU A 174 -6.60 18.19 9.59
CA LEU A 174 -6.70 16.92 10.28
C LEU A 174 -5.47 16.66 11.14
N LYS A 175 -4.28 17.08 10.71
CA LYS A 175 -3.07 16.97 11.52
C LYS A 175 -3.21 17.73 12.82
N GLU A 176 -3.78 18.94 12.80
CA GLU A 176 -4.05 19.71 14.03
C GLU A 176 -5.06 19.00 14.96
N ILE A 177 -6.15 18.45 14.40
CA ILE A 177 -7.15 17.69 15.16
C ILE A 177 -6.50 16.44 15.76
N PHE A 178 -5.74 15.71 14.95
CA PHE A 178 -5.03 14.51 15.35
C PHE A 178 -4.10 14.81 16.53
N CYS A 179 -3.21 15.81 16.41
CA CYS A 179 -2.31 16.19 17.50
C CYS A 179 -3.08 16.58 18.77
N THR A 180 -4.21 17.26 18.64
CA THR A 180 -5.05 17.64 19.78
C THR A 180 -5.64 16.42 20.48
N LEU A 181 -6.20 15.47 19.72
CA LEU A 181 -6.77 14.23 20.25
C LEU A 181 -5.67 13.32 20.84
N PHE A 182 -4.53 13.23 20.17
CA PHE A 182 -3.36 12.48 20.61
C PHE A 182 -2.81 13.01 21.94
N ASN A 183 -2.73 14.34 22.10
CA ASN A 183 -2.40 14.99 23.37
C ASN A 183 -3.42 14.63 24.48
N LEU A 184 -4.70 14.50 24.14
CA LEU A 184 -5.76 14.22 25.11
C LEU A 184 -5.79 12.74 25.53
N TRP A 185 -5.60 11.81 24.59
CA TRP A 185 -5.71 10.37 24.82
C TRP A 185 -4.47 9.78 25.45
N ILE A 186 -3.29 10.20 24.98
CA ILE A 186 -2.01 9.62 25.38
C ILE A 186 -1.28 10.53 26.38
N GLY A 187 -1.18 11.82 26.04
CA GLY A 187 -0.57 12.84 26.89
C GLY A 187 0.97 12.80 26.99
N PRO A 188 1.60 13.87 27.51
CA PRO A 188 3.03 14.13 27.34
C PRO A 188 4.01 13.22 28.10
N LYS A 189 3.47 12.35 28.97
CA LYS A 189 4.26 11.43 29.79
C LYS A 189 4.40 10.05 29.15
N ASP A 190 3.62 9.75 28.12
CA ASP A 190 3.69 8.47 27.45
C ASP A 190 4.91 8.43 26.49
N PRO A 191 5.66 7.31 26.44
CA PRO A 191 6.75 7.15 25.50
C PRO A 191 6.34 7.34 24.03
N LEU A 192 5.14 6.89 23.65
CA LEU A 192 4.60 7.06 22.29
C LEU A 192 4.40 8.53 21.98
N TRP A 193 3.91 9.29 22.95
CA TRP A 193 3.79 10.72 22.79
C TRP A 193 5.15 11.38 22.59
N GLN A 194 6.15 11.03 23.40
CA GLN A 194 7.48 11.64 23.33
C GLN A 194 8.18 11.37 21.99
N ALA A 195 8.06 10.15 21.45
CA ALA A 195 8.63 9.76 20.16
C ALA A 195 8.04 10.52 18.96
N HIS A 196 6.79 10.99 19.08
CA HIS A 196 6.06 11.64 17.99
C HIS A 196 5.69 13.11 18.27
N SER A 197 6.12 13.67 19.40
CA SER A 197 5.70 14.97 19.93
C SER A 197 6.06 16.17 19.06
N GLU A 198 7.13 16.07 18.27
CA GLU A 198 7.61 17.18 17.42
C GLU A 198 7.26 17.02 15.93
N ASN A 199 6.91 15.81 15.46
CA ASN A 199 6.64 15.52 14.05
C ASN A 199 5.78 14.27 13.86
N SER A 200 4.55 14.31 14.39
CA SER A 200 3.64 13.17 14.38
C SER A 200 3.41 12.59 12.98
N ILE A 201 3.28 13.47 11.97
CA ILE A 201 3.09 13.15 10.54
C ILE A 201 3.66 14.28 9.69
N ASN A 202 4.62 14.02 8.81
CA ASN A 202 5.40 15.10 8.18
C ASN A 202 4.72 15.69 6.95
N GLN A 203 4.22 14.84 6.06
CA GLN A 203 3.79 15.29 4.73
C GLN A 203 2.71 14.39 4.10
N ILE A 204 2.05 14.96 3.09
CA ILE A 204 1.17 14.25 2.17
C ILE A 204 1.76 14.32 0.77
N SER A 205 1.96 13.17 0.16
CA SER A 205 2.33 13.02 -1.24
C SER A 205 1.11 12.60 -2.05
N ILE A 206 0.87 13.30 -3.15
CA ILE A 206 -0.14 12.90 -4.13
C ILE A 206 0.63 12.30 -5.29
N GLU A 207 0.51 10.98 -5.45
CA GLU A 207 1.26 10.23 -6.43
C GLU A 207 0.64 10.41 -7.82
N ASP A 208 1.49 10.64 -8.82
CA ASP A 208 1.10 10.83 -10.23
C ASP A 208 0.72 9.49 -10.90
N ASN A 209 -0.01 8.64 -10.19
CA ASN A 209 -0.53 7.36 -10.65
C ASN A 209 -2.03 7.47 -10.98
N PRO A 210 -2.39 7.85 -12.23
CA PRO A 210 -3.75 8.25 -12.61
C PRO A 210 -4.82 7.15 -12.50
N PHE A 211 -4.42 5.89 -12.48
CA PHE A 211 -5.33 4.77 -12.28
C PHE A 211 -4.93 3.92 -11.07
N GLY A 212 -4.00 4.44 -10.26
CA GLY A 212 -3.72 3.92 -8.94
C GLY A 212 -4.92 4.14 -8.05
N GLY A 213 -5.38 3.07 -7.42
CA GLY A 213 -6.48 3.10 -6.47
C GLY A 213 -5.98 2.87 -5.05
N VAL A 214 -4.74 3.22 -4.73
CA VAL A 214 -4.13 2.88 -3.45
C VAL A 214 -3.81 4.15 -2.66
N SER A 215 -4.03 4.07 -1.36
CA SER A 215 -3.43 4.94 -0.36
C SER A 215 -2.56 4.08 0.55
N ASN A 216 -1.49 4.67 1.07
CA ASN A 216 -0.69 4.03 2.10
C ASN A 216 -0.02 5.10 2.97
N TYR A 217 0.53 4.63 4.08
CA TYR A 217 1.43 5.39 4.91
C TYR A 217 2.82 4.75 4.85
N ASP A 218 3.83 5.55 4.52
CA ASP A 218 5.23 5.16 4.57
C ASP A 218 5.85 5.55 5.91
N TYR A 219 6.19 4.53 6.70
CA TYR A 219 6.79 4.66 8.02
C TYR A 219 8.19 5.30 7.98
N ASN A 220 8.99 5.02 6.93
CA ASN A 220 10.38 5.49 6.87
C ASN A 220 10.47 6.96 6.49
N SER A 221 9.53 7.45 5.69
CA SER A 221 9.48 8.87 5.31
C SER A 221 8.44 9.66 6.10
N ASN A 222 7.67 8.99 6.99
CA ASN A 222 6.58 9.59 7.76
C ASN A 222 5.58 10.35 6.85
N THR A 223 5.12 9.68 5.80
CA THR A 223 4.36 10.29 4.69
C THR A 223 3.08 9.54 4.38
N VAL A 224 1.99 10.28 4.21
CA VAL A 224 0.76 9.74 3.61
C VAL A 224 0.85 9.84 2.08
N HIS A 225 0.77 8.71 1.39
CA HIS A 225 0.71 8.65 -0.07
C HIS A 225 -0.71 8.39 -0.55
N ILE A 226 -1.15 9.15 -1.55
CA ILE A 226 -2.48 8.99 -2.16
C ILE A 226 -2.30 9.01 -3.67
N ASP A 227 -2.70 7.92 -4.33
CA ASP A 227 -2.75 7.90 -5.79
C ASP A 227 -3.77 8.91 -6.31
N ILE A 228 -3.41 9.66 -7.35
CA ILE A 228 -4.35 10.60 -7.97
C ILE A 228 -5.58 9.91 -8.57
N GLY A 229 -5.50 8.61 -8.89
CA GLY A 229 -6.67 7.82 -9.28
C GLY A 229 -7.75 7.70 -8.20
N LEU A 230 -7.49 8.08 -6.94
CA LEU A 230 -8.51 8.19 -5.89
C LEU A 230 -9.31 9.50 -5.94
N PHE A 231 -8.93 10.46 -6.80
CA PHE A 231 -9.62 11.75 -6.96
C PHE A 231 -10.88 11.65 -7.83
N GLN A 232 -11.70 10.65 -7.52
CA GLN A 232 -12.96 10.37 -8.17
C GLN A 232 -13.94 9.72 -7.18
N PRO A 233 -15.25 9.73 -7.48
CA PRO A 233 -16.23 9.00 -6.68
C PRO A 233 -15.92 7.49 -6.63
N PRO A 234 -16.19 6.82 -5.50
CA PRO A 234 -16.83 7.36 -4.31
C PRO A 234 -15.81 7.89 -3.30
N ILE A 235 -14.61 8.34 -3.67
CA ILE A 235 -13.60 8.81 -2.70
C ILE A 235 -13.56 10.30 -2.58
N PHE A 236 -12.70 10.99 -3.33
CA PHE A 236 -12.78 12.44 -3.38
C PHE A 236 -13.76 12.78 -4.49
N MET A 237 -14.96 13.22 -4.11
CA MET A 237 -15.98 13.59 -5.08
C MET A 237 -15.84 15.05 -5.45
N ASN A 238 -16.01 15.32 -6.74
CA ASN A 238 -15.98 16.67 -7.29
C ASN A 238 -17.29 17.03 -7.98
N PHE A 239 -18.41 16.71 -7.32
CA PHE A 239 -19.73 17.15 -7.77
C PHE A 239 -20.09 18.47 -7.09
N GLY A 240 -20.78 19.34 -7.82
CA GLY A 240 -21.37 20.55 -7.24
C GLY A 240 -22.48 20.18 -6.22
N ASN A 241 -22.59 20.98 -5.15
CA ASN A 241 -23.66 20.89 -4.13
C ASN A 241 -23.63 19.64 -3.22
N ILE A 242 -22.44 19.12 -2.88
CA ILE A 242 -22.32 18.10 -1.85
C ILE A 242 -22.40 18.77 -0.46
N PRO A 243 -23.30 18.32 0.45
CA PRO A 243 -23.34 18.84 1.82
C PRO A 243 -22.01 18.63 2.55
N LYS A 244 -21.58 19.60 3.36
CA LYS A 244 -20.27 19.57 4.02
C LYS A 244 -20.12 18.35 4.92
N TYR A 245 -21.16 17.98 5.66
CA TYR A 245 -21.12 16.81 6.54
C TYR A 245 -20.91 15.48 5.77
N PHE A 246 -21.32 15.40 4.51
CA PHE A 246 -21.11 14.23 3.65
C PHE A 246 -19.72 14.26 3.02
N LYS A 247 -19.31 15.43 2.48
CA LYS A 247 -17.96 15.64 1.93
C LYS A 247 -16.87 15.44 2.99
N PHE A 248 -17.16 15.76 4.25
CA PHE A 248 -16.21 15.56 5.35
C PHE A 248 -15.82 14.09 5.56
N GLY A 249 -16.70 13.15 5.21
CA GLY A 249 -16.38 11.72 5.25
C GLY A 249 -15.34 11.29 4.22
N GLU A 250 -15.06 12.08 3.17
CA GLU A 250 -13.97 11.78 2.21
C GLU A 250 -12.59 11.79 2.88
N TYR A 251 -12.45 12.60 3.93
CA TYR A 251 -11.19 12.73 4.64
C TYR A 251 -10.92 11.57 5.59
N SER A 252 -11.81 10.57 5.67
CA SER A 252 -11.58 9.38 6.52
C SER A 252 -10.42 8.55 6.03
N LEU A 253 -10.16 8.58 4.73
CA LEU A 253 -8.97 8.00 4.14
C LEU A 253 -7.71 8.68 4.68
N LEU A 254 -7.69 10.01 4.76
CA LEU A 254 -6.57 10.75 5.34
C LEU A 254 -6.37 10.36 6.80
N ALA A 255 -7.44 10.38 7.59
CA ALA A 255 -7.38 10.01 9.01
C ALA A 255 -6.90 8.56 9.20
N ARG A 256 -7.33 7.63 8.35
CA ARG A 256 -6.88 6.23 8.33
C ARG A 256 -5.37 6.15 8.12
N GLU A 257 -4.87 6.72 7.03
CA GLU A 257 -3.43 6.66 6.72
C GLU A 257 -2.59 7.38 7.78
N MET A 258 -3.09 8.48 8.32
CA MET A 258 -2.44 9.17 9.43
C MET A 258 -2.35 8.32 10.71
N THR A 259 -3.33 7.44 10.93
CA THR A 259 -3.35 6.56 12.09
C THR A 259 -2.31 5.44 12.00
N HIS A 260 -1.89 5.04 10.80
CA HIS A 260 -0.82 4.06 10.63
C HIS A 260 0.50 4.51 11.29
N ALA A 261 0.75 5.82 11.41
CA ALA A 261 1.90 6.34 12.18
C ALA A 261 1.97 5.83 13.64
N PHE A 262 0.86 5.36 14.20
CA PHE A 262 0.73 4.96 15.61
C PHE A 262 0.22 3.53 15.79
N ASP A 263 0.10 2.78 14.69
CA ASP A 263 -0.32 1.38 14.78
C ASP A 263 0.81 0.48 15.30
N ALA A 264 0.58 -0.84 15.33
CA ALA A 264 1.56 -1.75 15.89
C ALA A 264 2.90 -1.72 15.13
N THR A 265 2.93 -1.36 13.85
CA THR A 265 4.18 -1.10 13.12
C THR A 265 4.69 0.32 13.35
N GLY A 266 3.81 1.32 13.31
CA GLY A 266 4.15 2.74 13.48
C GLY A 266 4.86 3.06 14.78
N THR A 267 4.50 2.35 15.86
CA THR A 267 5.11 2.49 17.19
C THR A 267 6.62 2.18 17.27
N PHE A 268 7.18 1.60 16.21
CA PHE A 268 8.63 1.36 16.09
C PHE A 268 9.38 2.52 15.44
N TYR A 269 8.69 3.54 14.94
CA TYR A 269 9.26 4.67 14.21
C TYR A 269 9.02 5.97 14.97
N ASP A 270 9.98 6.88 14.94
CA ASP A 270 9.79 8.23 15.47
C ASP A 270 9.22 9.20 14.41
N GLY A 271 9.02 10.47 14.78
CA GLY A 271 8.54 11.49 13.85
C GLY A 271 9.45 11.82 12.65
N THR A 272 10.68 11.30 12.62
CA THR A 272 11.59 11.41 11.47
C THR A 272 11.60 10.16 10.59
N GLY A 273 10.93 9.09 11.01
CA GLY A 273 10.97 7.79 10.36
C GLY A 273 12.16 6.92 10.79
N ASP A 274 12.85 7.29 11.87
CA ASP A 274 13.90 6.46 12.45
C ASP A 274 13.29 5.33 13.28
N SER A 275 13.77 4.10 13.07
CA SER A 275 13.32 2.89 13.76
C SER A 275 14.12 2.56 15.03
N ALA A 276 15.05 3.43 15.42
CA ALA A 276 15.92 3.23 16.59
C ALA A 276 15.16 3.24 17.93
N PHE A 277 13.93 3.77 17.98
CA PHE A 277 13.11 3.86 19.19
C PHE A 277 11.97 2.82 19.19
N LYS A 278 12.24 1.61 19.69
CA LYS A 278 11.21 0.57 19.80
C LYS A 278 10.37 0.73 21.06
N ILE A 279 9.22 1.39 20.97
CA ILE A 279 8.22 1.31 22.04
C ILE A 279 7.40 0.05 21.81
N LYS A 280 7.71 -1.03 22.51
CA LYS A 280 6.81 -2.19 22.56
C LYS A 280 5.56 -1.80 23.35
N THR A 281 4.49 -1.42 22.64
CA THR A 281 3.18 -1.19 23.24
C THR A 281 2.66 -2.47 23.91
N ALA A 282 1.80 -2.32 24.92
CA ALA A 282 1.19 -3.46 25.62
C ALA A 282 0.42 -4.41 24.68
N LEU A 283 -0.03 -3.91 23.51
CA LEU A 283 -0.68 -4.68 22.45
C LEU A 283 0.24 -5.76 21.86
N LEU A 284 1.53 -5.45 21.67
CA LEU A 284 2.54 -6.37 21.13
C LEU A 284 3.22 -7.23 22.20
N GLN A 285 3.08 -6.86 23.48
CA GLN A 285 3.68 -7.61 24.59
C GLN A 285 2.93 -8.93 24.90
N ASN A 286 1.64 -9.01 24.56
CA ASN A 286 0.78 -10.17 24.83
C ASN A 286 0.40 -10.96 23.56
N SER A 287 0.86 -10.55 22.38
CA SER A 287 0.56 -11.26 21.13
C SER A 287 1.44 -12.49 20.98
N SER A 288 0.84 -13.68 20.92
CA SER A 288 1.49 -14.92 20.49
C SER A 288 2.09 -14.79 19.08
N GLU A 289 3.08 -15.62 18.73
CA GLU A 289 3.73 -15.65 17.41
C GLU A 289 2.75 -15.81 16.22
N ASP A 290 1.51 -16.29 16.46
CA ASP A 290 0.44 -16.44 15.47
C ASP A 290 -0.39 -15.16 15.21
N PHE A 291 -0.06 -14.03 15.82
CA PHE A 291 -0.87 -12.81 15.70
C PHE A 291 -0.58 -12.05 14.39
N ASN A 292 -1.60 -11.89 13.55
CA ASN A 292 -1.48 -11.17 12.28
C ASN A 292 -1.41 -9.66 12.50
N VAL A 293 -0.18 -9.12 12.58
CA VAL A 293 0.12 -7.69 12.75
C VAL A 293 -0.54 -6.83 11.66
N GLY A 294 -0.59 -7.31 10.41
CA GLY A 294 -1.23 -6.60 9.31
C GLY A 294 -2.74 -6.39 9.51
N LEU A 295 -3.43 -7.40 10.04
CA LEU A 295 -4.84 -7.27 10.40
C LEU A 295 -5.04 -6.28 11.55
N LEU A 296 -4.19 -6.34 12.58
CA LEU A 296 -4.27 -5.38 13.69
C LEU A 296 -4.07 -3.94 13.22
N ASN A 297 -3.03 -3.69 12.43
CA ASN A 297 -2.76 -2.38 11.85
C ASN A 297 -3.95 -1.86 11.04
N THR A 298 -4.57 -2.74 10.25
CA THR A 298 -5.78 -2.41 9.47
C THR A 298 -6.93 -1.98 10.38
N VAL A 299 -7.18 -2.72 11.47
CA VAL A 299 -8.26 -2.40 12.43
C VAL A 299 -7.97 -1.11 13.21
N ILE A 300 -6.72 -0.90 13.65
CA ILE A 300 -6.32 0.33 14.34
C ILE A 300 -6.56 1.55 13.41
N ALA A 301 -6.11 1.45 12.16
CA ALA A 301 -6.29 2.51 11.17
C ALA A 301 -7.77 2.77 10.86
N ASP A 302 -8.60 1.72 10.76
CA ASP A 302 -10.06 1.87 10.60
C ASP A 302 -10.68 2.60 11.78
N ILE A 303 -10.31 2.26 13.02
CA ILE A 303 -10.81 2.96 14.22
C ILE A 303 -10.45 4.44 14.15
N GLY A 304 -9.21 4.77 13.78
CA GLY A 304 -8.76 6.15 13.58
C GLY A 304 -9.59 6.88 12.53
N SER A 305 -9.88 6.23 11.40
CA SER A 305 -10.68 6.78 10.31
C SER A 305 -12.06 7.29 10.75
N PHE A 306 -12.69 6.61 11.71
CA PHE A 306 -13.97 7.01 12.27
C PHE A 306 -13.81 7.99 13.43
N LEU A 307 -12.90 7.70 14.37
CA LEU A 307 -12.81 8.40 15.66
C LEU A 307 -12.28 9.82 15.53
N ILE A 308 -11.17 10.01 14.81
CA ILE A 308 -10.49 11.31 14.66
C ILE A 308 -11.43 12.32 14.01
N LEU A 309 -12.10 11.87 12.96
CA LEU A 309 -13.04 12.70 12.21
C LEU A 309 -14.35 12.90 12.94
N TYR A 310 -14.87 11.92 13.69
CA TYR A 310 -16.13 12.13 14.41
C TYR A 310 -16.00 13.24 15.46
N GLY A 311 -14.84 13.35 16.13
CA GLY A 311 -14.53 14.49 17.01
C GLY A 311 -14.58 15.83 16.26
N GLY A 312 -13.94 15.89 15.08
CA GLY A 312 -13.97 17.07 14.21
C GLY A 312 -15.38 17.41 13.69
N LEU A 313 -16.16 16.41 13.29
CA LEU A 313 -17.54 16.57 12.83
C LEU A 313 -18.39 17.15 13.96
N SER A 314 -18.31 16.56 15.15
CA SER A 314 -19.09 16.99 16.32
C SER A 314 -18.87 18.47 16.65
N ALA A 315 -17.63 18.95 16.54
CA ALA A 315 -17.30 20.37 16.71
C ALA A 315 -17.95 21.30 15.65
N HIS A 316 -18.24 20.78 14.45
CA HIS A 316 -18.80 21.55 13.34
C HIS A 316 -20.32 21.34 13.13
N LEU A 317 -20.92 20.33 13.76
CA LEU A 317 -22.34 19.97 13.61
C LEU A 317 -23.29 21.11 13.98
N GLU A 318 -22.91 22.04 14.86
CA GLU A 318 -23.74 23.22 15.16
C GLU A 318 -23.93 24.13 13.93
N THR A 319 -22.89 24.24 13.09
CA THR A 319 -22.92 25.08 11.88
C THR A 319 -23.43 24.32 10.66
N TRP A 320 -22.97 23.08 10.45
CA TRP A 320 -23.40 22.23 9.34
C TRP A 320 -24.76 21.58 9.58
N GLY A 321 -25.24 21.58 10.83
CA GLY A 321 -26.56 21.16 11.26
C GLY A 321 -27.71 21.90 10.57
N LYS A 322 -27.44 23.07 9.96
CA LYS A 322 -28.42 23.84 9.18
C LYS A 322 -28.52 23.45 7.70
N GLU A 323 -27.60 22.64 7.18
CA GLU A 323 -27.66 22.17 5.78
C GLU A 323 -28.86 21.23 5.53
N THR A 324 -29.31 21.11 4.28
CA THR A 324 -30.40 20.19 3.93
C THR A 324 -29.96 18.73 4.03
N HIS A 325 -30.90 17.83 4.36
CA HIS A 325 -30.66 16.39 4.31
C HIS A 325 -30.47 15.90 2.88
N LEU A 326 -29.80 14.75 2.73
CA LEU A 326 -29.74 14.05 1.45
C LEU A 326 -31.15 13.57 1.04
N PRO A 327 -31.60 13.83 -0.20
CA PRO A 327 -32.90 13.39 -0.66
C PRO A 327 -32.96 11.85 -0.70
N GLY A 328 -34.10 11.28 -0.30
CA GLY A 328 -34.33 9.82 -0.34
C GLY A 328 -33.63 9.01 0.74
N VAL A 329 -32.88 9.63 1.65
CA VAL A 329 -32.19 8.95 2.76
C VAL A 329 -32.77 9.41 4.09
N ASN A 330 -33.44 8.50 4.81
CA ASN A 330 -34.01 8.77 6.12
C ASN A 330 -32.99 8.52 7.25
N LEU A 331 -31.87 9.24 7.22
CA LEU A 331 -30.81 9.19 8.23
C LEU A 331 -30.46 10.59 8.71
N THR A 332 -30.08 10.69 9.98
CA THR A 332 -29.51 11.91 10.56
C THR A 332 -28.11 12.19 9.98
N LYS A 333 -27.63 13.43 10.08
CA LYS A 333 -26.30 13.80 9.57
C LYS A 333 -25.15 13.01 10.21
N PRO A 334 -25.14 12.77 11.54
CA PRO A 334 -24.14 11.88 12.15
C PRO A 334 -24.22 10.44 11.63
N GLN A 335 -25.43 9.90 11.41
CA GLN A 335 -25.59 8.56 10.83
C GLN A 335 -25.08 8.50 9.38
N ILE A 336 -25.37 9.54 8.58
CA ILE A 336 -24.87 9.62 7.20
C ILE A 336 -23.35 9.63 7.17
N TYR A 337 -22.70 10.34 8.11
CA TYR A 337 -21.24 10.32 8.21
C TYR A 337 -20.69 8.90 8.41
N TYR A 338 -21.22 8.14 9.37
CA TYR A 338 -20.77 6.76 9.59
C TYR A 338 -21.02 5.87 8.37
N VAL A 339 -22.19 5.99 7.73
CA VAL A 339 -22.49 5.27 6.48
C VAL A 339 -21.51 5.65 5.39
N ARG A 340 -21.15 6.94 5.28
CA ARG A 340 -20.22 7.44 4.27
C ARG A 340 -18.83 6.83 4.43
N VAL A 341 -18.31 6.76 5.65
CA VAL A 341 -17.00 6.14 5.92
C VAL A 341 -17.06 4.62 5.71
N ALA A 342 -18.16 3.97 6.13
CA ALA A 342 -18.37 2.54 5.95
C ALA A 342 -18.56 2.08 4.49
N GLN A 343 -18.86 2.99 3.56
CA GLN A 343 -19.01 2.68 2.13
C GLN A 343 -17.67 2.39 1.43
N TYR A 344 -16.54 2.60 2.11
CA TYR A 344 -15.22 2.44 1.51
C TYR A 344 -14.23 1.62 2.36
N PRO A 345 -14.49 0.32 2.59
CA PRO A 345 -13.55 -0.53 3.32
C PRO A 345 -12.42 -1.12 2.44
N ASP A 346 -12.49 -0.99 1.11
CA ASP A 346 -11.99 -2.06 0.21
C ASP A 346 -10.66 -1.80 -0.54
N HIS A 347 -9.81 -0.87 -0.09
CA HIS A 347 -8.60 -0.51 -0.87
C HIS A 347 -7.26 -1.08 -0.40
N VAL A 348 -7.25 -1.96 0.61
CA VAL A 348 -6.09 -2.82 0.87
C VAL A 348 -6.32 -4.20 0.25
N ARG A 349 -6.27 -4.28 -1.09
CA ARG A 349 -6.33 -5.55 -1.85
C ARG A 349 -5.27 -6.58 -1.41
N LEU A 350 -4.22 -6.16 -0.71
CA LEU A 350 -3.17 -7.04 -0.20
C LEU A 350 -3.54 -7.81 1.08
N HIS A 351 -4.61 -7.45 1.81
CA HIS A 351 -4.94 -8.06 3.11
C HIS A 351 -6.29 -8.81 3.14
N ALA A 352 -7.01 -8.88 2.03
CA ALA A 352 -8.28 -9.61 1.89
C ALA A 352 -8.17 -11.14 2.07
N MET A 353 -6.98 -11.67 2.37
CA MET A 353 -6.77 -13.09 2.59
C MET A 353 -7.32 -13.59 3.95
N PHE A 354 -7.63 -12.69 4.90
CA PHE A 354 -7.95 -13.10 6.28
C PHE A 354 -9.24 -12.55 6.90
N THR A 355 -9.92 -11.55 6.32
CA THR A 355 -11.20 -11.02 6.86
C THR A 355 -12.13 -10.50 5.75
N THR A 356 -13.45 -10.59 5.96
CA THR A 356 -14.43 -9.93 5.09
C THR A 356 -14.48 -8.43 5.43
N THR A 357 -14.76 -7.59 4.43
CA THR A 357 -14.94 -6.13 4.59
C THR A 357 -15.99 -5.76 5.64
N GLU A 358 -17.06 -6.54 5.72
CA GLU A 358 -18.09 -6.40 6.75
C GLU A 358 -17.53 -6.63 8.17
N GLY A 359 -16.64 -7.61 8.34
CA GLY A 359 -15.97 -7.87 9.61
C GLY A 359 -15.09 -6.71 10.07
N GLN A 360 -14.40 -6.04 9.14
CA GLN A 360 -13.50 -4.92 9.44
C GLN A 360 -14.26 -3.69 9.96
N VAL A 361 -15.26 -3.23 9.21
CA VAL A 361 -16.08 -2.07 9.61
C VAL A 361 -16.77 -2.33 10.95
N ASN A 362 -17.38 -3.49 11.12
CA ASN A 362 -18.08 -3.86 12.36
C ASN A 362 -17.12 -3.91 13.57
N THR A 363 -15.89 -4.40 13.37
CA THR A 363 -14.86 -4.41 14.41
C THR A 363 -14.46 -3.00 14.81
N ALA A 364 -14.28 -2.08 13.86
CA ALA A 364 -13.94 -0.69 14.17
C ALA A 364 -15.07 0.02 14.93
N VAL A 365 -16.29 0.01 14.39
CA VAL A 365 -17.41 0.79 14.97
C VAL A 365 -17.92 0.23 16.31
N SER A 366 -17.78 -1.08 16.55
CA SER A 366 -18.17 -1.69 17.84
C SER A 366 -17.32 -1.19 19.00
N ASN A 367 -16.07 -0.78 18.75
CA ASN A 367 -15.17 -0.19 19.73
C ASN A 367 -15.44 1.31 19.98
N MET A 368 -16.34 1.93 19.22
CA MET A 368 -16.68 3.34 19.38
C MET A 368 -17.91 3.51 20.26
N LYS A 369 -17.83 4.40 21.26
CA LYS A 369 -18.99 4.75 22.09
C LYS A 369 -20.01 5.57 21.30
N ASP A 370 -19.51 6.57 20.56
CA ASP A 370 -20.34 7.51 19.80
C ASP A 370 -21.20 6.81 18.74
N PHE A 371 -20.68 5.76 18.09
CA PHE A 371 -21.45 4.96 17.14
C PHE A 371 -22.71 4.35 17.78
N GLY A 372 -22.55 3.74 18.96
CA GLY A 372 -23.66 3.16 19.71
C GLY A 372 -24.71 4.19 20.12
N GLU A 373 -24.29 5.43 20.43
CA GLU A 373 -25.19 6.54 20.74
C GLU A 373 -25.93 7.04 19.48
N VAL A 374 -25.22 7.21 18.37
CA VAL A 374 -25.76 7.71 17.08
C VAL A 374 -26.78 6.75 16.46
N PHE A 375 -26.52 5.44 16.53
CA PHE A 375 -27.44 4.41 16.02
C PHE A 375 -28.36 3.82 17.09
N ARG A 376 -28.25 4.27 18.35
CA ARG A 376 -29.03 3.77 19.49
C ARG A 376 -28.93 2.25 19.64
N CYS A 377 -27.73 1.71 19.48
CA CYS A 377 -27.47 0.28 19.60
C CYS A 377 -27.67 -0.17 21.06
N PRO A 378 -28.49 -1.20 21.34
CA PRO A 378 -28.67 -1.70 22.70
C PRO A 378 -27.34 -2.18 23.30
N PRO A 379 -27.09 -1.97 24.61
CA PRO A 379 -25.91 -2.51 25.27
C PRO A 379 -25.83 -4.04 25.12
N ARG A 380 -24.60 -4.60 25.11
CA ARG A 380 -24.33 -6.04 24.98
C ARG A 380 -24.78 -6.65 23.65
N THR A 381 -24.86 -5.83 22.60
CA THR A 381 -25.05 -6.31 21.23
C THR A 381 -23.72 -6.38 20.50
N ALA A 382 -23.66 -7.06 19.36
CA ALA A 382 -22.44 -7.21 18.57
C ALA A 382 -21.78 -5.87 18.20
N LEU A 383 -22.58 -4.84 17.91
CA LEU A 383 -22.10 -3.49 17.57
C LEU A 383 -22.03 -2.53 18.76
N ASN A 384 -22.40 -2.98 19.97
CA ASN A 384 -22.24 -2.21 21.20
C ASN A 384 -21.93 -3.13 22.40
N PRO A 385 -20.75 -3.79 22.38
CA PRO A 385 -20.32 -4.64 23.48
C PRO A 385 -20.06 -3.84 24.76
N GLU A 386 -20.14 -4.52 25.91
CA GLU A 386 -19.87 -3.92 27.23
C GLU A 386 -18.38 -3.60 27.41
N VAL A 387 -17.50 -4.43 26.85
CA VAL A 387 -16.06 -4.20 26.79
C VAL A 387 -15.71 -3.70 25.40
N LYS A 388 -15.12 -2.50 25.33
CA LYS A 388 -14.56 -1.90 24.11
C LYS A 388 -13.04 -1.86 24.24
N CYS A 389 -12.33 -2.21 23.19
CA CYS A 389 -10.88 -2.14 23.13
C CYS A 389 -10.45 -0.69 22.91
N ASN A 390 -9.56 -0.17 23.77
CA ASN A 390 -8.84 1.06 23.48
C ASN A 390 -7.58 0.70 22.68
N LEU A 391 -7.64 0.90 21.37
CA LEU A 391 -6.60 0.51 20.42
C LEU A 391 -5.73 1.69 19.95
N LEU A 392 -6.03 2.91 20.42
CA LEU A 392 -5.30 4.15 20.17
C LEU A 392 -4.90 4.84 21.48
#